data_AF-A0A1B1CHL2-F1
#
_entry.id   AF-A0A1B1CHL2-F1
#
_cell.length_a   1.000
_cell.length_b   1.000
_cell.length_c   1.000
_cell.angle_alpha   90.00
_cell.angle_beta   90.00
_cell.angle_gamma   90.00
#
_symmetry.space_group_name_H-M   'P 1'
#
loop_
_entity.id
_entity.type
_entity.pdbx_description
1 polymer ?
#
loop_
_entity_poly.entity_id
_entity_poly.type
_entity_poly.pdbx_seq_one_letter_code
_entity_poly.pdbx_strand_id
1 'polypeptide(L)'
;MAGLSALNFVNVGPKGTFRESGALKTRPGDIDAIFFHLSTSRTKKLVIHFHGGLVPEAAGAATALKMAKVYSEAGAHPVTFIWETGLVETITRNVTHIGDTQLFQTLLKYLLKQLAKRLGVDLGGRGAPGEISDQDIERRLRNDDPFGEDEATVRTRSEALSEAELQHLQTDMEFDLQLELEADNVLADTAAAPETEKQVMKPELRDNLAEDGGRGFSIAAIAALLAKVAVQVIRRFMKGRDHGLYTTVVEEILRALYLADFGAWTWSGMKNVSAAMWLPNAGPLGDDSYPGSYFIQKLSAYQQANPDLVVDVVGHSAGSIAICNLFAALHRQKIALRIRNVVFLAPACLTRLMHSEIVSQPTRFENFRVFTMTDPNEQADQLVPKFYNKSLLYFISGVLEDEPDAPIAGMQRFWSGKTPFIDDYLLDSTTWLSEKAARRTVLSINAEGDDGFLSSAVHHGDFDDDLLTQASLRAIVGA
;
A
#
# COMPACT_ATOMS: atom_id res chain seq x y z
N MET A 1 6.53 15.45 20.46
CA MET A 1 5.64 14.86 21.49
C MET A 1 4.97 15.89 22.40
N ALA A 2 5.58 17.06 22.67
CA ALA A 2 4.88 18.13 23.40
C ALA A 2 3.60 18.54 22.65
N GLY A 3 2.43 18.31 23.27
CA GLY A 3 1.12 18.73 22.74
C GLY A 3 0.11 17.60 22.47
N LEU A 4 0.53 16.33 22.35
CA LEU A 4 -0.43 15.23 22.18
C LEU A 4 -1.00 14.81 23.54
N SER A 5 -2.29 15.08 23.76
CA SER A 5 -2.99 14.71 24.99
C SER A 5 -3.41 13.24 24.96
N ALA A 6 -3.32 12.54 26.10
CA ALA A 6 -3.83 11.17 26.27
C ALA A 6 -5.34 11.04 26.00
N LEU A 7 -6.06 12.17 25.97
CA LEU A 7 -7.48 12.20 25.59
C LEU A 7 -7.72 12.11 24.08
N ASN A 8 -6.66 12.22 23.26
CA ASN A 8 -6.77 12.39 21.82
C ASN A 8 -6.12 11.26 21.01
N PHE A 9 -5.61 10.21 21.66
CA PHE A 9 -5.06 9.07 20.94
C PHE A 9 -5.29 7.73 21.67
N VAL A 10 -5.27 6.66 20.89
CA VAL A 10 -5.18 5.28 21.34
C VAL A 10 -4.00 4.65 20.61
N ASN A 11 -2.90 4.42 21.32
CA ASN A 11 -1.77 3.67 20.80
C ASN A 11 -2.06 2.18 20.90
N VAL A 12 -1.84 1.48 19.81
CA VAL A 12 -2.01 0.02 19.71
C VAL A 12 -0.63 -0.60 19.54
N GLY A 13 -0.26 -1.39 20.54
CA GLY A 13 1.03 -2.07 20.60
C GLY A 13 1.10 -3.33 19.76
N PRO A 14 2.20 -4.09 19.92
CA PRO A 14 2.45 -5.30 19.15
C PRO A 14 1.31 -6.31 19.35
N LYS A 15 0.99 -7.04 18.27
CA LYS A 15 -0.13 -8.00 18.22
C LYS A 15 -1.50 -7.36 18.52
N GLY A 16 -1.64 -6.04 18.37
CA GLY A 16 -2.91 -5.35 18.58
C GLY A 16 -3.24 -5.06 20.05
N THR A 17 -2.28 -5.09 20.97
CA THR A 17 -2.53 -5.08 22.43
C THR A 17 -2.22 -3.72 23.09
N PHE A 18 -2.40 -3.61 24.41
CA PHE A 18 -1.93 -2.45 25.21
C PHE A 18 -0.43 -2.48 25.53
N ARG A 19 0.30 -3.52 25.06
CA ARG A 19 1.75 -3.60 25.23
C ARG A 19 2.43 -2.35 24.66
N GLU A 20 3.54 -2.00 25.25
CA GLU A 20 4.30 -0.83 24.87
C GLU A 20 4.98 -1.03 23.51
N SER A 21 4.82 -0.05 22.62
CA SER A 21 5.54 0.08 21.34
C SER A 21 6.01 1.51 21.21
N GLY A 22 7.32 1.75 21.32
CA GLY A 22 7.86 3.11 21.23
C GLY A 22 7.58 3.94 22.49
N ALA A 23 7.40 5.24 22.30
CA ALA A 23 7.30 6.25 23.35
C ALA A 23 5.84 6.62 23.74
N LEU A 24 4.86 6.29 22.89
CA LEU A 24 3.43 6.45 23.14
C LEU A 24 2.89 5.19 23.82
N LYS A 25 2.09 5.41 24.86
CA LYS A 25 1.46 4.33 25.61
C LYS A 25 0.02 4.69 25.90
N THR A 26 -0.86 3.72 25.72
CA THR A 26 -2.25 3.79 26.17
C THR A 26 -2.46 2.67 27.17
N ARG A 27 -3.14 2.98 28.26
CA ARG A 27 -3.62 2.05 29.28
C ARG A 27 -5.14 2.04 29.25
N PRO A 28 -5.80 1.01 29.81
CA PRO A 28 -7.26 1.00 29.93
C PRO A 28 -7.83 2.28 30.57
N GLY A 29 -7.17 2.79 31.61
CA GLY A 29 -7.57 4.04 32.28
C GLY A 29 -7.50 5.29 31.40
N ASP A 30 -6.67 5.31 30.35
CA ASP A 30 -6.62 6.43 29.42
C ASP A 30 -7.86 6.44 28.51
N ILE A 31 -8.32 5.26 28.08
CA ILE A 31 -9.60 5.12 27.37
C ILE A 31 -10.76 5.54 28.28
N ASP A 32 -10.74 5.17 29.56
CA ASP A 32 -11.75 5.64 30.53
C ASP A 32 -11.73 7.17 30.67
N ALA A 33 -10.55 7.79 30.68
CA ALA A 33 -10.40 9.23 30.74
C ALA A 33 -10.98 9.94 29.50
N ILE A 34 -10.90 9.35 28.30
CA ILE A 34 -11.55 9.87 27.09
C ILE A 34 -13.06 9.98 27.30
N PHE A 35 -13.72 8.91 27.73
CA PHE A 35 -15.18 8.92 27.91
C PHE A 35 -15.63 9.76 29.12
N PHE A 36 -14.82 9.80 30.18
CA PHE A 36 -15.04 10.75 31.27
C PHE A 36 -14.97 12.19 30.77
N HIS A 37 -13.97 12.53 29.95
CA HIS A 37 -13.84 13.85 29.34
C HIS A 37 -15.08 14.19 28.51
N LEU A 38 -15.51 13.31 27.58
CA LEU A 38 -16.71 13.50 26.77
C LEU A 38 -17.96 13.80 27.62
N SER A 39 -18.11 13.09 28.75
CA SER A 39 -19.24 13.30 29.68
C SER A 39 -19.22 14.67 30.35
N THR A 40 -18.03 15.17 30.70
CA THR A 40 -17.85 16.44 31.41
C THR A 40 -17.84 17.66 30.49
N SER A 41 -17.27 17.54 29.29
CA SER A 41 -17.24 18.60 28.28
C SER A 41 -18.57 18.78 27.57
N ARG A 42 -19.46 17.77 27.65
CA ARG A 42 -20.72 17.69 26.90
C ARG A 42 -20.52 17.75 25.38
N THR A 43 -19.37 17.28 24.90
CA THR A 43 -19.10 17.18 23.46
C THR A 43 -20.01 16.13 22.85
N LYS A 44 -20.70 16.50 21.76
CA LYS A 44 -21.69 15.65 21.07
C LYS A 44 -21.19 15.06 19.75
N LYS A 45 -19.98 15.36 19.33
CA LYS A 45 -19.36 14.83 18.11
C LYS A 45 -18.01 14.21 18.46
N LEU A 46 -17.79 12.98 18.03
CA LEU A 46 -16.53 12.25 18.17
C LEU A 46 -16.04 11.88 16.77
N VAL A 47 -14.79 12.20 16.47
CA VAL A 47 -14.10 11.69 15.26
C VAL A 47 -13.05 10.69 15.70
N ILE A 48 -13.13 9.48 15.15
CA ILE A 48 -12.11 8.46 15.31
C ILE A 48 -11.26 8.46 14.04
N HIS A 49 -10.03 8.91 14.14
CA HIS A 49 -9.10 8.94 13.02
C HIS A 49 -8.18 7.72 13.10
N PHE A 50 -8.11 6.92 12.05
CA PHE A 50 -7.17 5.83 11.88
C PHE A 50 -6.08 6.28 10.92
N HIS A 51 -4.89 6.56 11.46
CA HIS A 51 -3.75 6.86 10.62
C HIS A 51 -2.94 5.59 10.47
N GLY A 52 -2.95 5.03 9.25
CA GLY A 52 -2.15 3.86 8.91
C GLY A 52 -0.67 4.13 9.17
N GLY A 53 0.02 3.13 9.70
CA GLY A 53 1.40 3.13 10.21
C GLY A 53 2.54 3.55 9.26
N LEU A 54 2.44 4.69 8.59
CA LEU A 54 3.27 5.05 7.45
C LEU A 54 4.31 6.13 7.76
N VAL A 55 4.44 6.53 9.03
CA VAL A 55 5.38 7.58 9.46
C VAL A 55 5.98 7.24 10.82
N PRO A 56 7.22 7.67 11.19
CA PRO A 56 7.78 7.46 12.52
C PRO A 56 6.81 7.90 13.59
N GLU A 57 6.87 7.30 14.78
CA GLU A 57 5.97 7.63 15.89
C GLU A 57 5.85 9.15 16.17
N ALA A 58 6.95 9.89 16.03
CA ALA A 58 6.95 11.35 16.16
C ALA A 58 6.14 12.07 15.05
N ALA A 59 6.21 11.57 13.82
CA ALA A 59 5.45 12.08 12.68
C ALA A 59 3.99 11.61 12.74
N GLY A 60 3.71 10.37 13.19
CA GLY A 60 2.35 9.89 13.46
C GLY A 60 1.66 10.73 14.53
N ALA A 61 2.39 11.09 15.59
CA ALA A 61 1.93 12.04 16.60
C ALA A 61 1.71 13.46 16.03
N ALA A 62 2.54 13.90 15.07
CA ALA A 62 2.37 15.19 14.41
C ALA A 62 1.11 15.21 13.52
N THR A 63 0.86 14.15 12.76
CA THR A 63 -0.37 13.97 11.99
C THR A 63 -1.57 13.90 12.91
N ALA A 64 -1.50 13.12 14.00
CA ALA A 64 -2.56 13.06 15.00
C ALA A 64 -2.89 14.45 15.58
N LEU A 65 -1.88 15.25 15.90
CA LEU A 65 -2.06 16.62 16.41
C LEU A 65 -2.69 17.55 15.35
N LYS A 66 -2.22 17.44 14.10
CA LYS A 66 -2.73 18.21 12.95
C LYS A 66 -4.20 17.91 12.69
N MET A 67 -4.55 16.64 12.59
CA MET A 67 -5.92 16.18 12.36
C MET A 67 -6.81 16.45 13.58
N ALA A 68 -6.27 16.36 14.80
CA ALA A 68 -7.01 16.77 15.99
C ALA A 68 -7.44 18.24 15.93
N LYS A 69 -6.59 19.13 15.41
CA LYS A 69 -6.96 20.53 15.18
C LYS A 69 -8.09 20.66 14.17
N VAL A 70 -7.99 19.97 13.03
CA VAL A 70 -9.02 19.95 11.96
C VAL A 70 -10.39 19.56 12.54
N TYR A 71 -10.46 18.48 13.32
CA TYR A 71 -11.74 18.01 13.88
C TYR A 71 -12.25 18.88 15.04
N SER A 72 -11.34 19.41 15.86
CA SER A 72 -11.71 20.32 16.96
C SER A 72 -12.31 21.62 16.44
N GLU A 73 -11.78 22.16 15.33
CA GLU A 73 -12.34 23.32 14.64
C GLU A 73 -13.76 23.06 14.09
N ALA A 74 -14.08 21.80 13.77
CA ALA A 74 -15.42 21.36 13.38
C ALA A 74 -16.33 21.02 14.58
N GLY A 75 -15.88 21.26 15.81
CA GLY A 75 -16.64 21.02 17.05
C GLY A 75 -16.69 19.55 17.48
N ALA A 76 -15.80 18.70 16.97
CA ALA A 76 -15.71 17.30 17.36
C ALA A 76 -14.49 17.03 18.26
N HIS A 77 -14.65 16.11 19.21
CA HIS A 77 -13.52 15.57 19.96
C HIS A 77 -12.77 14.56 19.09
N PRO A 78 -11.46 14.72 18.86
CA PRO A 78 -10.70 13.79 18.05
C PRO A 78 -10.05 12.69 18.91
N VAL A 79 -10.12 11.45 18.45
CA VAL A 79 -9.34 10.32 18.96
C VAL A 79 -8.63 9.64 17.79
N THR A 80 -7.30 9.71 17.78
CA THR A 80 -6.49 9.06 16.74
C THR A 80 -6.00 7.70 17.20
N PHE A 81 -6.34 6.65 16.46
CA PHE A 81 -5.70 5.33 16.60
C PHE A 81 -4.35 5.35 15.87
N ILE A 82 -3.32 4.99 16.61
CA ILE A 82 -1.93 4.92 16.11
C ILE A 82 -1.48 3.47 16.29
N TRP A 83 -1.08 2.80 15.20
CA TRP A 83 -0.53 1.45 15.25
C TRP A 83 0.55 1.29 14.18
N GLU A 84 1.62 0.57 14.51
CA GLU A 84 2.71 0.20 13.58
C GLU A 84 3.33 1.38 12.81
N THR A 85 3.85 2.39 13.48
CA THR A 85 4.42 3.60 12.87
C THR A 85 5.74 3.33 12.12
N GLY A 86 5.90 3.83 10.88
CA GLY A 86 7.18 3.90 10.15
C GLY A 86 7.31 2.93 8.95
N LEU A 87 6.19 2.38 8.48
CA LEU A 87 6.17 1.38 7.40
C LEU A 87 6.58 1.96 6.05
N VAL A 88 6.14 3.18 5.67
CA VAL A 88 6.55 3.77 4.38
C VAL A 88 8.02 4.11 4.40
N GLU A 89 8.53 4.73 5.46
CA GLU A 89 9.97 5.01 5.54
C GLU A 89 10.78 3.73 5.52
N THR A 90 10.27 2.66 6.15
CA THR A 90 10.89 1.34 6.08
C THR A 90 10.84 0.76 4.67
N ILE A 91 9.69 0.83 3.99
CA ILE A 91 9.54 0.40 2.60
C ILE A 91 10.45 1.22 1.69
N THR A 92 10.32 2.55 1.66
CA THR A 92 11.14 3.47 0.87
C THR A 92 12.62 3.23 1.12
N ARG A 93 13.06 3.15 2.39
CA ARG A 93 14.47 2.86 2.71
C ARG A 93 14.92 1.51 2.19
N ASN A 94 14.12 0.45 2.39
CA ASN A 94 14.46 -0.89 1.94
C ASN A 94 14.48 -0.99 0.41
N VAL A 95 13.50 -0.37 -0.27
CA VAL A 95 13.40 -0.29 -1.73
C VAL A 95 14.58 0.49 -2.30
N THR A 96 14.93 1.66 -1.74
CA THR A 96 16.13 2.42 -2.13
C THR A 96 17.39 1.58 -1.92
N HIS A 97 17.56 0.97 -0.74
CA HIS A 97 18.74 0.16 -0.44
C HIS A 97 18.89 -1.02 -1.40
N ILE A 98 17.80 -1.74 -1.70
CA ILE A 98 17.80 -2.83 -2.69
C ILE A 98 18.15 -2.29 -4.07
N GLY A 99 17.56 -1.16 -4.47
CA GLY A 99 17.86 -0.52 -5.74
C GLY A 99 19.32 -0.10 -5.88
N ASP A 100 19.99 0.28 -4.80
CA ASP A 100 21.39 0.66 -4.81
C ASP A 100 22.36 -0.54 -4.88
N THR A 101 21.86 -1.77 -4.71
CA THR A 101 22.72 -2.97 -4.78
C THR A 101 23.20 -3.25 -6.20
N GLN A 102 24.47 -3.65 -6.33
CA GLN A 102 25.04 -4.02 -7.63
C GLN A 102 24.29 -5.22 -8.24
N LEU A 103 23.87 -6.17 -7.40
CA LEU A 103 23.10 -7.32 -7.87
C LEU A 103 21.77 -6.86 -8.50
N PHE A 104 20.97 -6.05 -7.81
CA PHE A 104 19.67 -5.63 -8.35
C PHE A 104 19.83 -4.91 -9.68
N GLN A 105 20.76 -3.95 -9.76
CA GLN A 105 21.04 -3.20 -10.98
C GLN A 105 21.47 -4.12 -12.14
N THR A 106 22.30 -5.12 -11.83
CA THR A 106 22.74 -6.12 -12.81
C THR A 106 21.56 -6.94 -13.32
N LEU A 107 20.74 -7.50 -12.42
CA LEU A 107 19.56 -8.28 -12.78
C LEU A 107 18.55 -7.47 -13.59
N LEU A 108 18.29 -6.22 -13.18
CA LEU A 108 17.43 -5.28 -13.89
C LEU A 108 17.91 -5.06 -15.32
N LYS A 109 19.21 -4.79 -15.51
CA LYS A 109 19.82 -4.58 -16.82
C LYS A 109 19.61 -5.78 -17.76
N TYR A 110 20.00 -6.99 -17.34
CA TYR A 110 19.85 -8.18 -18.18
C TYR A 110 18.39 -8.49 -18.50
N LEU A 111 17.50 -8.32 -17.51
CA LEU A 111 16.09 -8.59 -17.71
C LEU A 111 15.46 -7.61 -18.72
N LEU A 112 15.76 -6.31 -18.59
CA LEU A 112 15.32 -5.29 -19.55
C LEU A 112 15.88 -5.56 -20.95
N LYS A 113 17.16 -5.97 -21.06
CA LYS A 113 17.78 -6.33 -22.33
C LYS A 113 17.08 -7.50 -23.01
N GLN A 114 16.78 -8.57 -22.28
CA GLN A 114 16.06 -9.73 -22.83
C GLN A 114 14.63 -9.37 -23.24
N LEU A 115 13.89 -8.64 -22.40
CA LEU A 115 12.54 -8.20 -22.73
C LEU A 115 12.51 -7.26 -23.92
N ALA A 116 13.43 -6.30 -24.00
CA ALA A 116 13.55 -5.39 -25.12
C ALA A 116 13.85 -6.12 -26.44
N LYS A 117 14.75 -7.13 -26.40
CA LYS A 117 15.11 -7.97 -27.55
C LYS A 117 13.91 -8.73 -28.09
N ARG A 118 13.10 -9.32 -27.20
CA ARG A 118 11.96 -10.20 -27.57
C ARG A 118 10.68 -9.42 -27.90
N LEU A 119 10.46 -8.30 -27.22
CA LEU A 119 9.28 -7.44 -27.41
C LEU A 119 9.55 -6.30 -28.40
N GLY A 120 10.74 -6.27 -28.99
CA GLY A 120 11.21 -5.34 -30.01
C GLY A 120 10.97 -3.88 -29.66
N VAL A 121 11.42 -3.55 -28.45
CA VAL A 121 11.66 -2.19 -27.99
C VAL A 121 12.84 -1.64 -28.77
N ASP A 122 12.65 -0.52 -29.48
CA ASP A 122 13.73 0.11 -30.24
C ASP A 122 14.57 0.98 -29.32
N LEU A 123 15.78 0.56 -28.97
CA LEU A 123 16.63 1.33 -28.08
C LEU A 123 17.47 2.40 -28.79
N GLY A 124 17.30 2.59 -30.11
CA GLY A 124 17.99 3.62 -30.88
C GLY A 124 19.46 3.32 -31.17
N GLY A 125 19.88 2.05 -31.05
CA GLY A 125 21.26 1.61 -31.28
C GLY A 125 21.65 1.62 -32.75
N ARG A 126 22.91 1.97 -33.05
CA ARG A 126 23.52 1.87 -34.40
C ARG A 126 24.02 0.44 -34.73
N GLY A 127 23.62 -0.56 -33.95
CA GLY A 127 24.03 -1.97 -34.10
C GLY A 127 23.20 -2.74 -35.13
N ALA A 128 23.52 -4.03 -35.30
CA ALA A 128 22.70 -4.91 -36.13
C ALA A 128 21.26 -5.02 -35.56
N PRO A 129 20.23 -5.18 -36.41
CA PRO A 129 18.85 -5.32 -35.94
C PRO A 129 18.73 -6.45 -34.90
N GLY A 130 18.39 -6.11 -33.66
CA GLY A 130 18.22 -7.08 -32.56
C GLY A 130 19.39 -7.21 -31.58
N GLU A 131 20.53 -6.54 -31.80
CA GLU A 131 21.59 -6.42 -30.79
C GLU A 131 21.34 -5.22 -29.88
N ILE A 132 21.08 -5.49 -28.60
CA ILE A 132 20.88 -4.48 -27.57
C ILE A 132 22.16 -4.35 -26.74
N SER A 133 22.79 -3.18 -26.76
CA SER A 133 23.99 -2.92 -25.96
C SER A 133 23.64 -2.47 -24.55
N ASP A 134 24.53 -2.78 -23.60
CA ASP A 134 24.40 -2.34 -22.21
C ASP A 134 24.35 -0.80 -22.10
N GLN A 135 25.10 -0.10 -22.95
CA GLN A 135 25.09 1.37 -23.01
C GLN A 135 23.73 1.94 -23.42
N ASP A 136 22.97 1.24 -24.26
CA ASP A 136 21.63 1.69 -24.68
C ASP A 136 20.62 1.56 -23.53
N ILE A 137 20.69 0.47 -22.75
CA ILE A 137 19.88 0.28 -21.54
C ILE A 137 20.25 1.33 -20.49
N GLU A 138 21.53 1.52 -20.20
CA GLU A 138 22.01 2.53 -19.24
C GLU A 138 21.60 3.95 -19.64
N ARG A 139 21.56 4.26 -20.95
CA ARG A 139 21.07 5.56 -21.43
C ARG A 139 19.58 5.73 -21.13
N ARG A 140 18.76 4.71 -21.40
CA ARG A 140 17.32 4.72 -21.13
C ARG A 140 17.02 4.92 -19.65
N LEU A 141 17.74 4.20 -18.78
CA LEU A 141 17.58 4.25 -17.32
C LEU A 141 17.91 5.62 -16.69
N ARG A 142 18.46 6.58 -17.44
CA ARG A 142 18.67 7.96 -16.96
C ARG A 142 17.42 8.83 -17.03
N ASN A 143 16.40 8.39 -17.76
CA ASN A 143 15.12 9.10 -17.90
C ASN A 143 14.17 8.73 -16.75
N ASP A 144 13.23 9.61 -16.42
CA ASP A 144 12.24 9.37 -15.35
C ASP A 144 11.21 8.29 -15.73
N ASP A 145 10.94 8.15 -17.04
CA ASP A 145 10.17 7.04 -17.62
C ASP A 145 10.98 6.37 -18.74
N PRO A 146 11.86 5.40 -18.40
CA PRO A 146 12.83 4.84 -19.34
C PRO A 146 12.22 4.17 -20.60
N PHE A 147 11.00 3.65 -20.49
CA PHE A 147 10.37 2.81 -21.54
C PHE A 147 8.91 3.20 -21.84
N GLY A 148 8.41 4.33 -21.35
CA GLY A 148 7.02 4.76 -21.55
C GLY A 148 6.59 4.84 -23.02
N GLU A 149 7.47 5.29 -23.91
CA GLU A 149 7.19 5.38 -25.35
C GLU A 149 7.04 4.00 -26.03
N ASP A 150 7.58 2.95 -25.41
CA ASP A 150 7.62 1.60 -25.96
C ASP A 150 6.44 0.72 -25.50
N GLU A 151 5.67 1.17 -24.51
CA GLU A 151 4.64 0.36 -23.84
C GLU A 151 3.55 -0.13 -24.79
N ALA A 152 3.13 0.68 -25.76
CA ALA A 152 2.12 0.28 -26.74
C ALA A 152 2.61 -0.89 -27.63
N THR A 153 3.89 -0.85 -28.03
CA THR A 153 4.53 -1.92 -28.79
C THR A 153 4.68 -3.17 -27.94
N VAL A 154 5.20 -3.03 -26.72
CA VAL A 154 5.38 -4.11 -25.75
C VAL A 154 4.06 -4.82 -25.47
N ARG A 155 2.98 -4.06 -25.25
CA ARG A 155 1.63 -4.58 -25.02
C ARG A 155 1.12 -5.36 -26.23
N THR A 156 1.14 -4.75 -27.41
CA THR A 156 0.66 -5.37 -28.65
C THR A 156 1.36 -6.70 -28.92
N ARG A 157 2.68 -6.76 -28.73
CA ARG A 157 3.45 -8.00 -28.95
C ARG A 157 3.18 -9.03 -27.88
N SER A 158 3.08 -8.62 -26.62
CA SER A 158 2.79 -9.53 -25.52
C SER A 158 1.42 -10.18 -25.72
N GLU A 159 0.37 -9.39 -26.00
CA GLU A 159 -1.00 -9.87 -26.24
C GLU A 159 -1.12 -10.85 -27.43
N ALA A 160 -0.18 -10.82 -28.37
CA ALA A 160 -0.14 -11.75 -29.49
C ALA A 160 0.47 -13.12 -29.16
N LEU A 161 1.13 -13.27 -28.00
CA LEU A 161 1.78 -14.52 -27.58
C LEU A 161 0.78 -15.49 -26.96
N SER A 162 1.02 -16.78 -27.16
CA SER A 162 0.37 -17.89 -26.46
C SER A 162 1.20 -18.39 -25.28
N GLU A 163 0.58 -19.09 -24.32
CA GLU A 163 1.31 -19.70 -23.20
C GLU A 163 2.33 -20.76 -23.67
N ALA A 164 2.11 -21.41 -24.82
CA ALA A 164 3.08 -22.32 -25.41
C ALA A 164 4.33 -21.59 -25.92
N GLU A 165 4.13 -20.43 -26.58
CA GLU A 165 5.23 -19.56 -27.00
C GLU A 165 5.97 -18.97 -25.80
N LEU A 166 5.27 -18.61 -24.72
CA LEU A 166 5.92 -18.17 -23.48
C LEU A 166 6.85 -19.24 -22.89
N GLN A 167 6.44 -20.51 -22.90
CA GLN A 167 7.28 -21.60 -22.39
C GLN A 167 8.55 -21.79 -23.24
N HIS A 168 8.42 -21.64 -24.55
CA HIS A 168 9.58 -21.69 -25.45
C HIS A 168 10.50 -20.48 -25.22
N LEU A 169 9.93 -19.27 -25.17
CA LEU A 169 10.66 -18.04 -24.86
C LEU A 169 11.38 -18.12 -23.52
N GLN A 170 10.79 -18.76 -22.51
CA GLN A 170 11.44 -18.97 -21.22
C GLN A 170 12.75 -19.75 -21.38
N THR A 171 12.69 -20.86 -22.14
CA THR A 171 13.84 -21.75 -22.35
C THR A 171 14.93 -21.02 -23.14
N ASP A 172 14.54 -20.27 -24.17
CA ASP A 172 15.47 -19.48 -24.97
C ASP A 172 16.10 -18.35 -24.17
N MET A 173 15.33 -17.64 -23.35
CA MET A 173 15.85 -16.59 -22.46
C MET A 173 16.78 -17.16 -21.40
N GLU A 174 16.45 -18.32 -20.82
CA GLU A 174 17.32 -18.99 -19.84
C GLU A 174 18.69 -19.31 -20.45
N PHE A 175 18.71 -19.85 -21.67
CA PHE A 175 19.96 -20.13 -22.38
C PHE A 175 20.74 -18.85 -22.72
N ASP A 176 20.09 -17.84 -23.30
CA ASP A 176 20.71 -16.56 -23.64
C ASP A 176 21.28 -15.87 -22.39
N LEU A 177 20.52 -15.84 -21.30
CA LEU A 177 20.93 -15.26 -20.02
C LEU A 177 22.12 -16.00 -19.41
N GLN A 178 22.12 -17.34 -19.46
CA GLN A 178 23.22 -18.12 -18.93
C GLN A 178 24.53 -17.77 -19.65
N LEU A 179 24.52 -17.70 -20.98
CA LEU A 179 25.69 -17.33 -21.77
C LEU A 179 26.16 -15.90 -21.49
N GLU A 180 25.24 -14.93 -21.44
CA GLU A 180 25.57 -13.53 -21.16
C GLU A 180 26.16 -13.35 -19.75
N LEU A 181 25.55 -13.95 -18.74
CA LEU A 181 26.01 -13.88 -17.35
C LEU A 181 27.36 -14.60 -17.13
N GLU A 182 27.62 -15.70 -17.85
CA GLU A 182 28.91 -16.41 -17.85
C GLU A 182 30.02 -15.57 -18.50
N ALA A 183 29.72 -14.92 -19.63
CA ALA A 183 30.68 -14.08 -20.33
C ALA A 183 31.10 -12.87 -19.49
N ASP A 184 30.16 -12.28 -18.76
CA ASP A 184 30.39 -11.08 -17.93
C ASP A 184 30.87 -11.41 -16.51
N ASN A 185 31.05 -12.70 -16.18
CA ASN A 185 31.56 -13.19 -14.89
C ASN A 185 30.80 -12.62 -13.66
N VAL A 186 29.48 -12.45 -13.79
CA VAL A 186 28.61 -11.77 -12.80
C VAL A 186 28.67 -12.40 -11.40
N LEU A 187 29.00 -13.70 -11.31
CA LEU A 187 29.19 -14.37 -10.02
C LEU A 187 30.43 -13.97 -9.25
N ALA A 188 31.52 -13.60 -9.92
CA ALA A 188 32.71 -13.15 -9.22
C ALA A 188 32.45 -11.82 -8.50
N ASP A 189 31.67 -10.94 -9.11
CA ASP A 189 31.28 -9.64 -8.55
C ASP A 189 30.20 -9.78 -7.46
N THR A 190 29.28 -10.72 -7.61
CA THR A 190 28.20 -10.97 -6.61
C THR A 190 28.64 -11.84 -5.43
N ALA A 191 29.65 -12.72 -5.59
CA ALA A 191 30.28 -13.41 -4.45
C ALA A 191 31.02 -12.43 -3.54
N ALA A 192 31.55 -11.35 -4.12
CA ALA A 192 32.15 -10.21 -3.43
C ALA A 192 31.12 -9.20 -2.87
N ALA A 193 29.82 -9.38 -3.17
CA ALA A 193 28.77 -8.56 -2.59
C ALA A 193 28.84 -8.60 -1.06
N PRO A 194 28.72 -7.45 -0.38
CA PRO A 194 28.70 -7.39 1.07
C PRO A 194 27.71 -8.38 1.67
N GLU A 195 28.05 -8.97 2.82
CA GLU A 195 27.15 -9.89 3.54
C GLU A 195 25.79 -9.24 3.85
N THR A 196 25.77 -7.91 3.96
CA THR A 196 24.57 -7.09 4.10
C THR A 196 23.64 -7.14 2.90
N GLU A 197 24.15 -7.33 1.67
CA GLU A 197 23.32 -7.51 0.46
C GLU A 197 22.75 -8.93 0.37
N LYS A 198 23.54 -9.94 0.78
CA LYS A 198 23.11 -11.35 0.83
C LYS A 198 22.00 -11.60 1.86
N GLN A 199 21.99 -10.82 2.94
CA GLN A 199 20.95 -10.87 3.97
C GLN A 199 19.58 -10.36 3.51
N VAL A 200 19.52 -9.59 2.42
CA VAL A 200 18.26 -9.04 1.87
C VAL A 200 17.60 -9.99 0.86
N MET A 201 18.19 -11.15 0.58
CA MET A 201 17.61 -12.13 -0.34
C MET A 201 16.78 -13.15 0.43
N LYS A 202 15.75 -13.73 -0.23
CA LYS A 202 14.96 -14.80 0.40
C LYS A 202 15.86 -15.91 0.96
N PRO A 203 15.56 -16.46 2.14
CA PRO A 203 16.37 -17.50 2.77
C PRO A 203 16.61 -18.71 1.88
N GLU A 204 15.64 -19.15 1.09
CA GLU A 204 15.81 -20.30 0.18
C GLU A 204 16.83 -20.01 -0.93
N LEU A 205 16.94 -18.76 -1.36
CA LEU A 205 17.95 -18.31 -2.30
C LEU A 205 19.30 -18.16 -1.62
N ARG A 206 19.32 -17.71 -0.35
CA ARG A 206 20.52 -17.54 0.46
C ARG A 206 21.12 -18.85 0.95
N ASP A 207 20.32 -19.84 1.32
CA ASP A 207 20.76 -21.12 1.87
C ASP A 207 21.31 -22.03 0.76
N ASN A 208 20.80 -21.87 -0.48
CA ASN A 208 21.47 -22.36 -1.69
C ASN A 208 22.84 -21.69 -1.96
N LEU A 209 23.23 -20.63 -1.23
CA LEU A 209 24.59 -20.05 -1.24
C LEU A 209 25.52 -20.68 -0.17
N ALA A 210 24.98 -21.40 0.82
CA ALA A 210 25.69 -21.73 2.05
C ALA A 210 26.09 -23.22 2.16
N GLU A 211 25.37 -24.14 1.51
CA GLU A 211 25.73 -25.56 1.52
C GLU A 211 26.61 -25.92 0.30
N ASP A 212 27.76 -26.53 0.61
CA ASP A 212 28.88 -26.94 -0.26
C ASP A 212 29.83 -25.86 -0.82
N GLY A 213 30.91 -25.62 -0.07
CA GLY A 213 32.22 -25.42 -0.69
C GLY A 213 32.49 -24.09 -1.41
N GLY A 214 31.77 -23.02 -1.07
CA GLY A 214 32.18 -21.65 -1.43
C GLY A 214 31.94 -21.25 -2.89
N ARG A 215 30.79 -21.58 -3.47
CA ARG A 215 30.30 -20.94 -4.70
C ARG A 215 28.91 -20.39 -4.42
N GLY A 216 28.70 -19.10 -4.69
CA GLY A 216 27.38 -18.47 -4.67
C GLY A 216 26.43 -19.10 -5.69
N PHE A 217 25.32 -18.42 -6.02
CA PHE A 217 24.38 -18.86 -7.06
C PHE A 217 25.11 -19.50 -8.25
N SER A 218 24.63 -20.59 -8.83
CA SER A 218 25.12 -20.96 -10.16
C SER A 218 24.54 -19.96 -11.18
N ILE A 219 25.30 -19.60 -12.21
CA ILE A 219 24.80 -18.69 -13.27
C ILE A 219 23.52 -19.25 -13.89
N ALA A 220 23.48 -20.57 -14.07
CA ALA A 220 22.29 -21.28 -14.53
C ALA A 220 21.05 -21.03 -13.64
N ALA A 221 21.20 -21.02 -12.31
CA ALA A 221 20.07 -20.76 -11.40
C ALA A 221 19.57 -19.30 -11.50
N ILE A 222 20.48 -18.33 -11.60
CA ILE A 222 20.11 -16.92 -11.82
C ILE A 222 19.43 -16.75 -13.18
N ALA A 223 19.97 -17.37 -14.23
CA ALA A 223 19.41 -17.32 -15.58
C ALA A 223 18.00 -17.90 -15.63
N ALA A 224 17.78 -19.08 -15.03
CA ALA A 224 16.47 -19.71 -14.95
C ALA A 224 15.46 -18.84 -14.17
N LEU A 225 15.90 -18.23 -13.07
CA LEU A 225 15.07 -17.32 -12.30
C LEU A 225 14.71 -16.07 -13.11
N LEU A 226 15.68 -15.40 -13.74
CA LEU A 226 15.46 -14.22 -14.56
C LEU A 226 14.55 -14.51 -15.76
N ALA A 227 14.71 -15.66 -16.42
CA ALA A 227 13.83 -16.08 -17.49
C ALA A 227 12.39 -16.27 -17.01
N LYS A 228 12.21 -16.88 -15.82
CA LYS A 228 10.90 -17.00 -15.19
C LYS A 228 10.29 -15.63 -14.87
N VAL A 229 11.09 -14.70 -14.33
CA VAL A 229 10.66 -13.31 -14.06
C VAL A 229 10.25 -12.61 -15.36
N ALA A 230 11.03 -12.75 -16.44
CA ALA A 230 10.73 -12.19 -17.76
C ALA A 230 9.36 -12.66 -18.27
N VAL A 231 9.07 -13.96 -18.15
CA VAL A 231 7.77 -14.52 -18.53
C VAL A 231 6.63 -13.96 -17.67
N GLN A 232 6.85 -13.71 -16.37
CA GLN A 232 5.82 -13.07 -15.55
C GLN A 232 5.53 -11.63 -15.99
N VAL A 233 6.57 -10.86 -16.36
CA VAL A 233 6.40 -9.52 -16.93
C VAL A 233 5.55 -9.59 -18.20
N ILE A 234 5.91 -10.45 -19.16
CA ILE A 234 5.15 -10.62 -20.42
C ILE A 234 3.71 -11.05 -20.11
N ARG A 235 3.51 -11.97 -19.17
CA ARG A 235 2.18 -12.44 -18.77
C ARG A 235 1.33 -11.32 -18.16
N ARG A 236 1.93 -10.36 -17.44
CA ARG A 236 1.20 -9.20 -16.93
C ARG A 236 0.74 -8.29 -18.07
N PHE A 237 1.58 -8.04 -19.06
CA PHE A 237 1.16 -7.31 -20.27
C PHE A 237 0.05 -8.04 -21.04
N MET A 238 0.18 -9.36 -21.26
CA MET A 238 -0.84 -10.19 -21.90
C MET A 238 -2.21 -10.09 -21.24
N LYS A 239 -2.22 -9.94 -19.91
CA LYS A 239 -3.45 -9.88 -19.11
C LYS A 239 -3.95 -8.45 -18.87
N GLY A 240 -3.25 -7.43 -19.35
CA GLY A 240 -3.55 -6.03 -19.03
C GLY A 240 -3.40 -5.69 -17.55
N ARG A 241 -2.44 -6.33 -16.88
CA ARG A 241 -2.15 -6.27 -15.43
C ARG A 241 -0.78 -5.66 -15.12
N ASP A 242 -0.11 -5.08 -16.12
CA ASP A 242 1.19 -4.40 -15.97
C ASP A 242 1.03 -2.98 -15.40
N HIS A 243 2.12 -2.44 -14.85
CA HIS A 243 2.24 -1.07 -14.34
C HIS A 243 3.23 -0.24 -15.19
N GLY A 244 3.31 -0.55 -16.49
CA GLY A 244 4.37 -0.07 -17.38
C GLY A 244 5.60 -0.96 -17.36
N LEU A 245 6.42 -0.93 -18.42
CA LEU A 245 7.47 -1.95 -18.64
C LEU A 245 8.51 -1.92 -17.52
N TYR A 246 9.07 -0.74 -17.26
CA TYR A 246 10.08 -0.55 -16.23
C TYR A 246 9.58 -0.98 -14.85
N THR A 247 8.45 -0.42 -14.42
CA THR A 247 7.86 -0.72 -13.11
C THR A 247 7.56 -2.20 -12.95
N THR A 248 6.95 -2.82 -13.96
CA THR A 248 6.57 -4.24 -13.89
C THR A 248 7.81 -5.11 -13.75
N VAL A 249 8.90 -4.78 -14.44
CA VAL A 249 10.18 -5.48 -14.28
C VAL A 249 10.72 -5.34 -12.86
N VAL A 250 10.76 -4.13 -12.32
CA VAL A 250 11.18 -3.87 -10.93
C VAL A 250 10.33 -4.67 -9.95
N GLU A 251 9.01 -4.67 -10.10
CA GLU A 251 8.08 -5.42 -9.25
C GLU A 251 8.32 -6.92 -9.29
N GLU A 252 8.45 -7.51 -10.48
CA GLU A 252 8.65 -8.95 -10.60
C GLU A 252 10.02 -9.40 -10.05
N ILE A 253 11.07 -8.58 -10.18
CA ILE A 253 12.35 -8.83 -9.49
C ILE A 253 12.17 -8.80 -7.97
N LEU A 254 11.51 -7.76 -7.44
CA LEU A 254 11.24 -7.62 -6.00
C LEU A 254 10.42 -8.80 -5.47
N ARG A 255 9.35 -9.20 -6.17
CA ARG A 255 8.52 -10.36 -5.81
C ARG A 255 9.31 -11.67 -5.82
N ALA A 256 10.17 -11.86 -6.82
CA ALA A 256 10.94 -13.09 -6.97
C ALA A 256 12.01 -13.23 -5.88
N LEU A 257 12.74 -12.16 -5.57
CA LEU A 257 13.99 -12.21 -4.81
C LEU A 257 13.93 -11.62 -3.40
N TYR A 258 13.05 -10.64 -3.17
CA TYR A 258 13.09 -9.77 -1.98
C TYR A 258 11.77 -9.78 -1.18
N LEU A 259 10.71 -10.44 -1.67
CA LEU A 259 9.37 -10.40 -1.05
C LEU A 259 9.32 -10.87 0.42
N ALA A 260 10.20 -11.76 0.86
CA ALA A 260 10.23 -12.20 2.25
C ALA A 260 10.55 -11.04 3.23
N ASP A 261 11.31 -10.05 2.79
CA ASP A 261 11.71 -8.89 3.60
C ASP A 261 10.63 -7.79 3.66
N PHE A 262 9.72 -7.78 2.68
CA PHE A 262 8.65 -6.78 2.58
C PHE A 262 7.27 -7.33 2.99
N GLY A 263 6.90 -8.53 2.52
CA GLY A 263 5.53 -9.02 2.55
C GLY A 263 5.14 -9.74 3.84
N ALA A 264 6.02 -10.58 4.39
CA ALA A 264 5.66 -11.44 5.52
C ALA A 264 5.73 -10.74 6.88
N TRP A 265 6.70 -9.83 7.09
CA TRP A 265 6.93 -9.23 8.41
C TRP A 265 6.32 -7.83 8.57
N THR A 266 6.44 -6.94 7.58
CA THR A 266 6.03 -5.52 7.75
C THR A 266 4.58 -5.25 7.31
N TRP A 267 4.23 -5.52 6.04
CA TRP A 267 2.86 -5.28 5.55
C TRP A 267 1.83 -6.25 6.18
N SER A 268 2.10 -7.55 6.16
CA SER A 268 1.24 -8.55 6.83
C SER A 268 1.19 -8.34 8.35
N GLY A 269 2.31 -7.94 8.97
CA GLY A 269 2.35 -7.56 10.38
C GLY A 269 1.37 -6.43 10.72
N MET A 270 1.37 -5.36 9.91
CA MET A 270 0.43 -4.25 10.06
C MET A 270 -1.03 -4.70 9.88
N LYS A 271 -1.33 -5.51 8.86
CA LYS A 271 -2.68 -6.09 8.66
C LYS A 271 -3.10 -6.93 9.88
N ASN A 272 -2.18 -7.72 10.43
CA ASN A 272 -2.42 -8.55 11.61
C ASN A 272 -2.69 -7.72 12.87
N VAL A 273 -1.92 -6.65 13.12
CA VAL A 273 -2.17 -5.73 14.24
C VAL A 273 -3.52 -5.03 14.07
N SER A 274 -3.83 -4.58 12.86
CA SER A 274 -5.12 -3.96 12.51
C SER A 274 -6.30 -4.89 12.77
N ALA A 275 -6.17 -6.19 12.48
CA ALA A 275 -7.22 -7.16 12.79
C ALA A 275 -7.26 -7.50 14.30
N ALA A 276 -6.09 -7.68 14.91
CA ALA A 276 -5.94 -8.16 16.28
C ALA A 276 -6.45 -7.16 17.32
N MET A 277 -6.33 -5.85 17.08
CA MET A 277 -6.78 -4.83 18.04
C MET A 277 -8.28 -4.88 18.37
N TRP A 278 -9.05 -5.64 17.60
CA TRP A 278 -10.48 -5.86 17.77
C TRP A 278 -10.83 -7.28 18.25
N LEU A 279 -9.86 -8.05 18.76
CA LEU A 279 -10.12 -9.33 19.39
C LEU A 279 -10.81 -9.13 20.76
N PRO A 280 -11.72 -10.02 21.17
CA PRO A 280 -12.41 -9.87 22.46
C PRO A 280 -11.44 -9.87 23.63
N ASN A 281 -11.71 -9.02 24.62
CA ASN A 281 -11.01 -9.03 25.89
C ASN A 281 -11.64 -10.06 26.84
N ALA A 282 -10.80 -10.86 27.50
CA ALA A 282 -11.21 -11.82 28.52
C ALA A 282 -10.50 -11.49 29.85
N GLY A 283 -11.24 -11.58 30.96
CA GLY A 283 -10.70 -11.32 32.29
C GLY A 283 -10.42 -9.83 32.57
N PRO A 284 -9.62 -9.52 33.61
CA PRO A 284 -9.25 -8.15 33.92
C PRO A 284 -8.38 -7.56 32.81
N LEU A 285 -8.60 -6.28 32.49
CA LEU A 285 -7.83 -5.58 31.47
C LEU A 285 -6.37 -5.42 31.89
N GLY A 286 -5.45 -5.65 30.96
CA GLY A 286 -4.02 -5.50 31.16
C GLY A 286 -3.27 -5.36 29.83
N ASP A 287 -1.95 -5.54 29.86
CA ASP A 287 -1.08 -5.31 28.70
C ASP A 287 -1.45 -6.19 27.49
N ASP A 288 -1.91 -7.42 27.74
CA ASP A 288 -2.33 -8.38 26.69
C ASP A 288 -3.78 -8.18 26.21
N SER A 289 -4.49 -7.19 26.75
CA SER A 289 -5.83 -6.82 26.28
C SER A 289 -5.74 -5.95 25.02
N TYR A 290 -6.82 -5.96 24.24
CA TYR A 290 -6.96 -5.30 22.96
C TYR A 290 -7.65 -3.93 23.12
N PRO A 291 -6.93 -2.80 22.92
CA PRO A 291 -7.46 -1.44 23.06
C PRO A 291 -8.66 -1.16 22.16
N GLY A 292 -8.64 -1.62 20.90
CA GLY A 292 -9.73 -1.38 19.95
C GLY A 292 -11.06 -1.94 20.45
N SER A 293 -11.07 -3.20 20.89
CA SER A 293 -12.25 -3.84 21.49
C SER A 293 -12.75 -3.12 22.73
N TYR A 294 -11.86 -2.70 23.63
CA TYR A 294 -12.26 -1.96 24.83
C TYR A 294 -12.88 -0.60 24.47
N PHE A 295 -12.28 0.09 23.51
CA PHE A 295 -12.77 1.38 23.03
C PHE A 295 -14.17 1.28 22.41
N ILE A 296 -14.43 0.32 21.51
CA ILE A 296 -15.76 0.20 20.87
C ILE A 296 -16.86 -0.22 21.85
N GLN A 297 -16.52 -1.03 22.87
CA GLN A 297 -17.45 -1.40 23.93
C GLN A 297 -17.84 -0.16 24.77
N LYS A 298 -16.84 0.64 25.16
CA LYS A 298 -17.08 1.90 25.88
C LYS A 298 -17.85 2.90 25.04
N LEU A 299 -17.51 3.03 23.76
CA LEU A 299 -18.19 3.92 22.83
C LEU A 299 -19.66 3.54 22.63
N SER A 300 -19.94 2.25 22.43
CA SER A 300 -21.31 1.76 22.30
C SER A 300 -22.12 2.03 23.57
N ALA A 301 -21.58 1.72 24.75
CA ALA A 301 -22.25 2.00 26.02
C ALA A 301 -22.50 3.51 26.21
N TYR A 302 -21.50 4.33 25.87
CA TYR A 302 -21.62 5.78 25.96
C TYR A 302 -22.67 6.34 24.98
N GLN A 303 -22.71 5.87 23.73
CA GLN A 303 -23.70 6.31 22.74
C GLN A 303 -25.13 5.84 23.08
N GLN A 304 -25.28 4.69 23.74
CA GLN A 304 -26.58 4.24 24.26
C GLN A 304 -27.09 5.16 25.38
N ALA A 305 -26.20 5.64 26.26
CA ALA A 305 -26.55 6.60 27.31
C ALA A 305 -26.71 8.04 26.78
N ASN A 306 -26.07 8.36 25.65
CA ASN A 306 -26.08 9.68 25.02
C ASN A 306 -26.46 9.54 23.53
N PRO A 307 -27.75 9.33 23.22
CA PRO A 307 -28.20 9.05 21.86
C PRO A 307 -28.01 10.21 20.88
N ASP A 308 -27.65 11.40 21.35
CA ASP A 308 -27.27 12.55 20.53
C ASP A 308 -25.77 12.60 20.20
N LEU A 309 -24.95 11.65 20.70
CA LEU A 309 -23.56 11.51 20.28
C LEU A 309 -23.48 11.05 18.81
N VAL A 310 -22.87 11.89 17.99
CA VAL A 310 -22.51 11.62 16.61
C VAL A 310 -21.09 11.09 16.54
N VAL A 311 -20.89 10.01 15.78
CA VAL A 311 -19.58 9.36 15.61
C VAL A 311 -19.22 9.32 14.13
N ASP A 312 -18.08 9.89 13.78
CA ASP A 312 -17.49 9.80 12.45
C ASP A 312 -16.17 9.00 12.52
N VAL A 313 -15.88 8.25 11.48
CA VAL A 313 -14.60 7.52 11.33
C VAL A 313 -13.88 7.99 10.07
N VAL A 314 -12.59 8.29 10.21
CA VAL A 314 -11.73 8.73 9.10
C VAL A 314 -10.52 7.82 9.04
N GLY A 315 -10.18 7.29 7.87
CA GLY A 315 -9.05 6.38 7.69
C GLY A 315 -8.16 6.82 6.55
N HIS A 316 -6.92 7.18 6.85
CA HIS A 316 -5.90 7.43 5.83
C HIS A 316 -5.11 6.17 5.53
N SER A 317 -4.98 5.84 4.25
CA SER A 317 -4.19 4.73 3.75
C SER A 317 -4.53 3.41 4.45
N ALA A 318 -3.60 2.81 5.20
CA ALA A 318 -3.87 1.57 5.95
C ALA A 318 -4.93 1.74 7.05
N GLY A 319 -5.32 2.96 7.42
CA GLY A 319 -6.49 3.22 8.27
C GLY A 319 -7.80 2.76 7.67
N SER A 320 -7.90 2.66 6.35
CA SER A 320 -9.04 2.00 5.70
C SER A 320 -9.14 0.51 6.06
N ILE A 321 -8.02 -0.18 6.28
CA ILE A 321 -7.99 -1.58 6.74
C ILE A 321 -8.50 -1.66 8.18
N ALA A 322 -8.06 -0.74 9.06
CA ALA A 322 -8.52 -0.68 10.44
C ALA A 322 -10.03 -0.41 10.54
N ILE A 323 -10.57 0.47 9.69
CA ILE A 323 -12.02 0.73 9.63
C ILE A 323 -12.79 -0.51 9.12
N CYS A 324 -12.29 -1.21 8.10
CA CYS A 324 -12.94 -2.45 7.66
C CYS A 324 -12.94 -3.50 8.79
N ASN A 325 -11.82 -3.66 9.50
CA ASN A 325 -11.70 -4.57 10.64
C ASN A 325 -12.58 -4.14 11.83
N LEU A 326 -12.77 -2.83 12.06
CA LEU A 326 -13.73 -2.29 13.02
C LEU A 326 -15.15 -2.77 12.70
N PHE A 327 -15.62 -2.60 11.45
CA PHE A 327 -16.97 -3.05 11.05
C PHE A 327 -17.14 -4.56 11.19
N ALA A 328 -16.14 -5.35 10.79
CA ALA A 328 -16.13 -6.79 10.99
C ALA A 328 -16.24 -7.16 12.48
N ALA A 329 -15.55 -6.42 13.35
CA ALA A 329 -15.59 -6.63 14.80
C ALA A 329 -16.92 -6.23 15.43
N LEU A 330 -17.52 -5.09 15.03
CA LEU A 330 -18.85 -4.67 15.48
C LEU A 330 -19.89 -5.75 15.18
N HIS A 331 -19.84 -6.33 13.97
CA HIS A 331 -20.71 -7.43 13.58
C HIS A 331 -20.43 -8.70 14.41
N ARG A 332 -19.17 -9.17 14.44
CA ARG A 332 -18.76 -10.40 15.16
C ARG A 332 -19.09 -10.35 16.65
N GLN A 333 -18.88 -9.20 17.29
CA GLN A 333 -19.13 -9.00 18.72
C GLN A 333 -20.56 -8.54 19.03
N LYS A 334 -21.42 -8.35 18.02
CA LYS A 334 -22.80 -7.85 18.16
C LYS A 334 -22.89 -6.52 18.93
N ILE A 335 -21.95 -5.62 18.66
CA ILE A 335 -21.90 -4.30 19.29
C ILE A 335 -22.75 -3.33 18.47
N ALA A 336 -23.78 -2.76 19.09
CA ALA A 336 -24.61 -1.74 18.48
C ALA A 336 -23.89 -0.38 18.55
N LEU A 337 -23.44 0.12 17.40
CA LEU A 337 -22.81 1.43 17.28
C LEU A 337 -23.33 2.11 16.01
N ARG A 338 -23.81 3.35 16.14
CA ARG A 338 -24.21 4.18 15.00
C ARG A 338 -23.03 5.04 14.58
N ILE A 339 -22.63 4.87 13.33
CA ILE A 339 -21.59 5.66 12.67
C ILE A 339 -22.28 6.54 11.63
N ARG A 340 -22.03 7.85 11.69
CA ARG A 340 -22.58 8.79 10.72
C ARG A 340 -21.73 8.79 9.46
N ASN A 341 -20.51 9.31 9.53
CA ASN A 341 -19.62 9.37 8.36
C ASN A 341 -18.53 8.30 8.41
N VAL A 342 -18.31 7.63 7.28
CA VAL A 342 -17.07 6.89 6.99
C VAL A 342 -16.31 7.65 5.91
N VAL A 343 -15.10 8.11 6.22
CA VAL A 343 -14.26 8.85 5.28
C VAL A 343 -12.94 8.13 5.05
N PHE A 344 -12.63 7.80 3.79
CA PHE A 344 -11.34 7.26 3.39
C PHE A 344 -10.51 8.31 2.69
N LEU A 345 -9.22 8.36 3.03
CA LEU A 345 -8.20 9.18 2.39
C LEU A 345 -7.16 8.22 1.80
N ALA A 346 -6.97 8.24 0.47
CA ALA A 346 -6.08 7.34 -0.27
C ALA A 346 -6.09 5.88 0.24
N PRO A 347 -7.24 5.19 0.29
CA PRO A 347 -7.38 3.93 1.03
C PRO A 347 -6.49 2.81 0.47
N ALA A 348 -5.65 2.23 1.34
CA ALA A 348 -4.73 1.15 0.99
C ALA A 348 -5.25 -0.26 1.29
N CYS A 349 -6.54 -0.40 1.65
CA CYS A 349 -7.17 -1.71 1.80
C CYS A 349 -7.42 -2.38 0.45
N LEU A 350 -7.41 -3.71 0.43
CA LEU A 350 -7.89 -4.48 -0.72
C LEU A 350 -9.34 -4.07 -1.06
N THR A 351 -9.64 -3.87 -2.35
CA THR A 351 -11.00 -3.55 -2.81
C THR A 351 -12.00 -4.61 -2.37
N ARG A 352 -11.58 -5.88 -2.30
CA ARG A 352 -12.42 -6.98 -1.80
C ARG A 352 -12.79 -6.84 -0.32
N LEU A 353 -11.87 -6.34 0.51
CA LEU A 353 -12.12 -6.06 1.93
C LEU A 353 -13.10 -4.89 2.08
N MET A 354 -12.87 -3.79 1.38
CA MET A 354 -13.81 -2.66 1.34
C MET A 354 -15.20 -3.11 0.85
N HIS A 355 -15.25 -3.94 -0.19
CA HIS A 355 -16.51 -4.45 -0.70
C HIS A 355 -17.30 -5.22 0.37
N SER A 356 -16.63 -6.14 1.07
CA SER A 356 -17.26 -6.98 2.10
C SER A 356 -17.77 -6.21 3.32
N GLU A 357 -17.06 -5.15 3.75
CA GLU A 357 -17.38 -4.48 5.01
C GLU A 357 -18.11 -3.13 4.83
N ILE A 358 -17.96 -2.49 3.67
CA ILE A 358 -18.51 -1.16 3.37
C ILE A 358 -19.56 -1.24 2.27
N VAL A 359 -19.17 -1.62 1.05
CA VAL A 359 -20.04 -1.50 -0.15
C VAL A 359 -21.28 -2.39 -0.04
N SER A 360 -21.10 -3.64 0.38
CA SER A 360 -22.20 -4.61 0.53
C SER A 360 -23.02 -4.42 1.81
N GLN A 361 -22.65 -3.47 2.66
CA GLN A 361 -23.26 -3.25 3.98
C GLN A 361 -23.56 -1.75 4.25
N PRO A 362 -24.18 -1.02 3.30
CA PRO A 362 -24.29 0.44 3.38
C PRO A 362 -25.20 0.93 4.50
N THR A 363 -26.00 0.06 5.12
CA THR A 363 -26.89 0.41 6.26
C THR A 363 -26.16 0.52 7.60
N ARG A 364 -24.86 0.18 7.65
CA ARG A 364 -24.04 0.26 8.88
C ARG A 364 -23.54 1.67 9.20
N PHE A 365 -23.68 2.61 8.26
CA PHE A 365 -23.32 4.01 8.41
C PHE A 365 -24.28 4.91 7.62
N GLU A 366 -24.31 6.21 7.90
CA GLU A 366 -25.22 7.15 7.22
C GLU A 366 -24.64 7.66 5.90
N ASN A 367 -23.35 8.02 5.88
CA ASN A 367 -22.67 8.57 4.71
C ASN A 367 -21.27 7.97 4.52
N PHE A 368 -20.83 7.93 3.26
CA PHE A 368 -19.49 7.53 2.88
C PHE A 368 -18.83 8.58 1.99
N ARG A 369 -17.53 8.79 2.19
CA ARG A 369 -16.69 9.60 1.32
C ARG A 369 -15.33 8.95 1.11
N VAL A 370 -14.84 8.94 -0.13
CA VAL A 370 -13.44 8.64 -0.45
C VAL A 370 -12.78 9.84 -1.14
N PHE A 371 -11.61 10.22 -0.66
CA PHE A 371 -10.68 11.13 -1.31
C PHE A 371 -9.53 10.28 -1.85
N THR A 372 -9.27 10.35 -3.14
CA THR A 372 -8.16 9.64 -3.77
C THR A 372 -7.70 10.36 -5.03
N MET A 373 -6.64 9.87 -5.66
CA MET A 373 -6.10 10.42 -6.90
C MET A 373 -6.76 9.81 -8.13
N THR A 374 -6.74 10.56 -9.24
CA THR A 374 -6.96 9.96 -10.55
C THR A 374 -5.83 8.98 -10.88
N ASP A 375 -6.08 8.00 -11.75
CA ASP A 375 -5.02 7.06 -12.14
C ASP A 375 -3.80 7.74 -12.78
N PRO A 376 -3.92 8.76 -13.66
CA PRO A 376 -2.76 9.52 -14.12
C PRO A 376 -1.93 10.16 -12.98
N ASN A 377 -2.58 10.65 -11.92
CA ASN A 377 -1.87 11.21 -10.77
C ASN A 377 -1.19 10.11 -9.92
N GLU A 378 -1.85 8.97 -9.70
CA GLU A 378 -1.22 7.78 -9.06
C GLU A 378 -0.01 7.27 -9.86
N GLN A 379 -0.07 7.33 -11.19
CA GLN A 379 1.02 6.93 -12.06
C GLN A 379 2.17 7.94 -12.12
N ALA A 380 1.89 9.21 -11.80
CA ALA A 380 2.88 10.30 -11.76
C ALA A 380 3.53 10.44 -10.38
N ASP A 381 2.84 10.03 -9.32
CA ASP A 381 3.42 9.93 -7.98
C ASP A 381 4.53 8.86 -7.95
N GLN A 382 5.63 9.12 -7.23
CA GLN A 382 6.82 8.27 -7.22
C GLN A 382 7.22 7.92 -5.78
N LEU A 383 7.09 6.65 -5.42
CA LEU A 383 7.49 6.16 -4.08
C LEU A 383 9.00 6.30 -3.85
N VAL A 384 9.80 5.92 -4.84
CA VAL A 384 11.26 6.09 -4.83
C VAL A 384 11.68 6.68 -6.17
N PRO A 385 11.91 8.00 -6.25
CA PRO A 385 12.22 8.67 -7.51
C PRO A 385 13.31 7.95 -8.31
N LYS A 386 13.11 7.81 -9.62
CA LYS A 386 13.97 7.08 -10.58
C LYS A 386 14.06 5.56 -10.41
N PHE A 387 13.80 5.02 -9.22
CA PHE A 387 13.87 3.58 -8.97
C PHE A 387 12.51 2.89 -9.07
N TYR A 388 11.55 3.32 -8.25
CA TYR A 388 10.16 2.87 -8.31
C TYR A 388 9.29 4.08 -8.62
N ASN A 389 9.02 4.26 -9.91
CA ASN A 389 8.44 5.47 -10.50
C ASN A 389 6.90 5.47 -10.53
N LYS A 390 6.26 4.78 -9.58
CA LYS A 390 4.82 4.78 -9.35
C LYS A 390 4.52 5.01 -7.86
N SER A 391 3.26 5.30 -7.52
CA SER A 391 2.85 5.61 -6.15
C SER A 391 3.07 4.46 -5.17
N LEU A 392 2.92 4.77 -3.87
CA LEU A 392 2.86 3.75 -2.83
C LEU A 392 1.74 2.73 -3.08
N LEU A 393 0.58 3.12 -3.60
CA LEU A 393 -0.52 2.19 -3.84
C LEU A 393 -0.20 1.22 -4.99
N TYR A 394 0.49 1.69 -6.02
CA TYR A 394 1.07 0.81 -7.04
C TYR A 394 2.05 -0.20 -6.43
N PHE A 395 2.90 0.22 -5.50
CA PHE A 395 3.84 -0.69 -4.82
C PHE A 395 3.12 -1.73 -3.95
N ILE A 396 2.07 -1.31 -3.22
CA ILE A 396 1.24 -2.23 -2.43
C ILE A 396 0.57 -3.26 -3.36
N SER A 397 -0.05 -2.79 -4.44
CA SER A 397 -0.76 -3.60 -5.43
C SER A 397 0.18 -4.58 -6.17
N GLY A 398 1.34 -4.09 -6.61
CA GLY A 398 2.29 -4.83 -7.43
C GLY A 398 3.19 -5.76 -6.62
N VAL A 399 3.59 -5.36 -5.40
CA VAL A 399 4.63 -6.06 -4.63
C VAL A 399 4.12 -6.61 -3.30
N LEU A 400 3.42 -5.83 -2.48
CA LEU A 400 3.17 -6.21 -1.08
C LEU A 400 1.99 -7.15 -0.85
N GLU A 401 0.99 -7.14 -1.73
CA GLU A 401 -0.12 -8.10 -1.67
C GLU A 401 0.26 -9.45 -2.28
N ASP A 402 -0.49 -10.49 -1.88
CA ASP A 402 -0.22 -11.89 -2.20
C ASP A 402 -0.20 -12.16 -3.72
N GLU A 403 -1.07 -11.46 -4.46
CA GLU A 403 -1.13 -11.50 -5.91
C GLU A 403 -0.52 -10.23 -6.52
N PRO A 404 0.22 -10.32 -7.65
CA PRO A 404 0.64 -9.12 -8.38
C PRO A 404 -0.58 -8.40 -8.95
N ASP A 405 -0.53 -7.08 -8.94
CA ASP A 405 -1.63 -6.22 -9.40
C ASP A 405 -2.94 -6.47 -8.62
N ALA A 406 -2.82 -6.62 -7.29
CA ALA A 406 -3.96 -6.79 -6.41
C ALA A 406 -4.83 -5.52 -6.39
N PRO A 407 -6.16 -5.62 -6.56
CA PRO A 407 -7.03 -4.44 -6.51
C PRO A 407 -7.03 -3.76 -5.14
N ILE A 408 -6.57 -2.50 -5.11
CA ILE A 408 -6.54 -1.62 -3.93
C ILE A 408 -7.64 -0.56 -4.06
N ALA A 409 -8.40 -0.37 -2.98
CA ALA A 409 -9.60 0.46 -2.98
C ALA A 409 -9.34 1.91 -3.42
N GLY A 410 -8.17 2.47 -3.10
CA GLY A 410 -7.81 3.84 -3.44
C GLY A 410 -7.41 4.06 -4.90
N MET A 411 -7.09 3.02 -5.65
CA MET A 411 -6.61 3.19 -7.01
C MET A 411 -7.76 3.24 -8.02
N GLN A 412 -7.96 4.41 -8.65
CA GLN A 412 -9.03 4.63 -9.62
C GLN A 412 -9.00 3.64 -10.80
N ARG A 413 -7.82 3.12 -11.18
CA ARG A 413 -7.69 2.14 -12.29
C ARG A 413 -8.59 0.92 -12.15
N PHE A 414 -8.85 0.47 -10.91
CA PHE A 414 -9.71 -0.69 -10.67
C PHE A 414 -11.20 -0.35 -10.75
N TRP A 415 -11.56 0.92 -10.93
CA TRP A 415 -12.94 1.39 -11.08
C TRP A 415 -13.35 1.53 -12.55
N SER A 416 -12.66 0.84 -13.47
CA SER A 416 -12.88 0.99 -14.91
C SER A 416 -14.15 0.30 -15.42
N GLY A 417 -14.60 -0.77 -14.73
CA GLY A 417 -15.66 -1.64 -15.20
C GLY A 417 -15.34 -2.37 -16.51
N LYS A 418 -14.05 -2.50 -16.85
CA LYS A 418 -13.56 -3.08 -18.12
C LYS A 418 -12.51 -4.15 -17.84
N THR A 419 -12.37 -5.10 -18.75
CA THR A 419 -11.34 -6.15 -18.69
C THR A 419 -9.95 -5.53 -18.45
N PRO A 420 -9.14 -6.08 -17.53
CA PRO A 420 -9.35 -7.31 -16.75
C PRO A 420 -10.07 -7.12 -15.39
N PHE A 421 -10.61 -5.94 -15.10
CA PHE A 421 -11.21 -5.56 -13.82
C PHE A 421 -12.73 -5.70 -13.82
N ILE A 422 -13.20 -6.91 -14.08
CA ILE A 422 -14.63 -7.24 -14.26
C ILE A 422 -15.16 -8.26 -13.26
N ASP A 423 -14.39 -8.60 -12.22
CA ASP A 423 -14.89 -9.43 -11.13
C ASP A 423 -16.11 -8.75 -10.46
N ASP A 424 -17.12 -9.53 -10.05
CA ASP A 424 -18.39 -8.98 -9.51
C ASP A 424 -18.17 -7.94 -8.41
N TYR A 425 -17.29 -8.21 -7.44
CA TYR A 425 -17.01 -7.26 -6.35
C TYR A 425 -16.35 -5.95 -6.83
N LEU A 426 -15.64 -5.96 -7.96
CA LEU A 426 -15.08 -4.75 -8.59
C LEU A 426 -16.17 -3.98 -9.33
N LEU A 427 -17.05 -4.67 -10.06
CA LEU A 427 -18.18 -4.06 -10.75
C LEU A 427 -19.16 -3.41 -9.77
N ASP A 428 -19.47 -4.11 -8.67
CA ASP A 428 -20.32 -3.61 -7.59
C ASP A 428 -19.70 -2.40 -6.91
N SER A 429 -18.40 -2.48 -6.55
CA SER A 429 -17.68 -1.36 -5.95
C SER A 429 -17.61 -0.15 -6.90
N THR A 430 -17.36 -0.38 -8.19
CA THR A 430 -17.32 0.66 -9.22
C THR A 430 -18.68 1.35 -9.35
N THR A 431 -19.76 0.57 -9.46
CA THR A 431 -21.13 1.09 -9.57
C THR A 431 -21.49 1.92 -8.35
N TRP A 432 -21.14 1.43 -7.15
CA TRP A 432 -21.42 2.13 -5.90
C TRP A 432 -20.60 3.42 -5.76
N LEU A 433 -19.31 3.42 -6.09
CA LEU A 433 -18.45 4.62 -6.00
C LEU A 433 -18.79 5.68 -7.07
N SER A 434 -19.30 5.25 -8.23
CA SER A 434 -19.64 6.15 -9.35
C SER A 434 -21.08 6.67 -9.33
N GLU A 435 -21.91 6.27 -8.36
CA GLU A 435 -23.28 6.75 -8.20
C GLU A 435 -23.30 8.27 -7.91
N LYS A 436 -23.59 9.07 -8.95
CA LYS A 436 -23.50 10.54 -8.91
C LYS A 436 -24.36 11.16 -7.81
N ALA A 437 -25.57 10.63 -7.59
CA ALA A 437 -26.50 11.18 -6.60
C ALA A 437 -25.96 11.05 -5.16
N ALA A 438 -25.18 10.01 -4.89
CA ALA A 438 -24.62 9.75 -3.57
C ALA A 438 -23.33 10.53 -3.29
N ARG A 439 -22.70 11.10 -4.32
CA ARG A 439 -21.50 11.96 -4.22
C ARG A 439 -20.41 11.39 -3.30
N ARG A 440 -20.10 10.10 -3.48
CA ARG A 440 -19.18 9.34 -2.61
C ARG A 440 -17.70 9.57 -2.87
N THR A 441 -17.34 10.16 -4.01
CA THR A 441 -15.98 10.15 -4.53
C THR A 441 -15.47 11.56 -4.78
N VAL A 442 -14.25 11.84 -4.33
CA VAL A 442 -13.47 13.04 -4.65
C VAL A 442 -12.16 12.58 -5.26
N LEU A 443 -11.98 12.89 -6.54
CA LEU A 443 -10.75 12.63 -7.28
C LEU A 443 -9.92 13.91 -7.31
N SER A 444 -8.73 13.87 -6.72
CA SER A 444 -7.80 14.99 -6.73
C SER A 444 -7.13 15.12 -8.11
N ILE A 445 -6.96 16.32 -8.68
CA ILE A 445 -7.22 17.65 -8.07
C ILE A 445 -8.67 18.08 -8.31
N ASN A 446 -9.37 18.45 -7.24
CA ASN A 446 -10.66 19.14 -7.26
C ASN A 446 -10.60 20.38 -6.36
N ALA A 447 -10.35 21.56 -6.95
CA ALA A 447 -10.12 22.79 -6.20
C ALA A 447 -11.33 23.72 -6.11
N GLU A 448 -12.43 23.39 -6.81
CA GLU A 448 -13.64 24.20 -6.88
C GLU A 448 -14.88 23.35 -6.57
N GLY A 449 -15.94 23.99 -6.10
CA GLY A 449 -17.23 23.35 -5.83
C GLY A 449 -17.64 23.40 -4.36
N ASP A 450 -18.46 22.43 -3.95
CA ASP A 450 -19.07 22.41 -2.63
C ASP A 450 -18.05 22.10 -1.53
N ASP A 451 -18.22 22.76 -0.38
CA ASP A 451 -17.51 22.40 0.84
C ASP A 451 -17.67 20.90 1.14
N GLY A 452 -16.58 20.27 1.54
CA GLY A 452 -16.55 18.82 1.73
C GLY A 452 -16.06 18.05 0.50
N PHE A 453 -15.90 18.66 -0.68
CA PHE A 453 -15.53 17.96 -1.92
C PHE A 453 -14.19 18.38 -2.52
N LEU A 454 -13.43 19.21 -1.82
CA LEU A 454 -12.19 19.81 -2.31
C LEU A 454 -10.97 18.97 -1.88
N SER A 455 -10.00 18.83 -2.78
CA SER A 455 -8.69 18.23 -2.52
C SER A 455 -7.69 18.65 -3.60
N SER A 456 -6.46 18.98 -3.21
CA SER A 456 -5.34 19.24 -4.12
C SER A 456 -4.15 18.28 -3.93
N ALA A 457 -4.34 17.20 -3.16
CA ALA A 457 -3.31 16.20 -2.91
C ALA A 457 -2.91 15.47 -4.20
N VAL A 458 -1.62 15.50 -4.55
CA VAL A 458 -1.07 14.80 -5.73
C VAL A 458 -0.03 13.73 -5.37
N HIS A 459 0.23 13.57 -4.08
CA HIS A 459 1.00 12.46 -3.54
C HIS A 459 0.16 11.68 -2.54
N HIS A 460 0.39 10.37 -2.45
CA HIS A 460 -0.32 9.48 -1.54
C HIS A 460 -0.35 10.00 -0.10
N GLY A 461 0.77 10.53 0.41
CA GLY A 461 0.89 11.00 1.79
C GLY A 461 0.23 12.36 2.08
N ASP A 462 -0.15 13.12 1.06
CA ASP A 462 -0.54 14.52 1.22
C ASP A 462 -1.97 14.70 1.74
N PHE A 463 -2.83 13.68 1.74
CA PHE A 463 -4.26 13.87 2.03
C PHE A 463 -4.54 14.37 3.47
N ASP A 464 -3.65 14.09 4.43
CA ASP A 464 -3.75 14.64 5.79
C ASP A 464 -3.13 16.06 5.92
N ASP A 465 -2.38 16.50 4.91
CA ASP A 465 -1.59 17.74 4.90
C ASP A 465 -2.19 18.81 3.96
N ASP A 466 -2.89 18.36 2.95
CA ASP A 466 -3.54 19.16 1.93
C ASP A 466 -4.66 20.02 2.53
N LEU A 467 -4.52 21.34 2.38
CA LEU A 467 -5.40 22.32 3.01
C LEU A 467 -6.85 22.21 2.51
N LEU A 468 -7.04 21.84 1.24
CA LEU A 468 -8.37 21.65 0.66
C LEU A 468 -9.03 20.37 1.20
N THR A 469 -8.27 19.29 1.33
CA THR A 469 -8.75 18.05 1.96
C THR A 469 -9.12 18.29 3.42
N GLN A 470 -8.28 19.02 4.18
CA GLN A 470 -8.61 19.40 5.57
C GLN A 470 -9.85 20.30 5.66
N ALA A 471 -10.03 21.25 4.75
CA ALA A 471 -11.24 22.08 4.68
C ALA A 471 -12.48 21.21 4.41
N SER A 472 -12.36 20.24 3.50
CA SER A 472 -13.42 19.29 3.23
C SER A 472 -13.77 18.43 4.44
N LEU A 473 -12.77 17.94 5.17
CA LEU A 473 -12.99 17.19 6.41
C LEU A 473 -13.69 18.03 7.48
N ARG A 474 -13.32 19.31 7.64
CA ARG A 474 -14.04 20.24 8.54
C ARG A 474 -15.51 20.37 8.15
N ALA A 475 -15.80 20.52 6.87
CA ALA A 475 -17.17 20.65 6.39
C ALA A 475 -18.00 19.37 6.64
N ILE A 476 -17.43 18.19 6.33
CA ILE A 476 -18.09 16.89 6.52
C ILE A 476 -18.39 16.63 8.00
N VAL A 477 -17.42 16.90 8.89
CA VAL A 477 -17.57 16.71 10.33
C VAL A 477 -18.49 17.78 10.95
N GLY A 478 -18.40 19.01 10.43
CA GLY A 478 -19.13 20.19 10.91
C GLY A 478 -20.62 20.19 10.57
N ALA A 479 -21.00 19.60 9.44
CA ALA A 479 -22.39 19.24 9.14
C ALA A 479 -23.00 18.41 10.28
#